data_AF-A0A352SL58-F1
#
_entry.id   AF-A0A352SL58-F1
#
_cell.length_a   1.000
_cell.length_b   1.000
_cell.length_c   1.000
_cell.angle_alpha   90.00
_cell.angle_beta   90.00
_cell.angle_gamma   90.00
#
_symmetry.space_group_name_H-M   'P 1'
#
loop_
_entity.id
_entity.type
_entity.pdbx_description
1 polymer ?
#
loop_
_entity_poly.entity_id
_entity_poly.type
_entity_poly.pdbx_seq_one_letter_code
_entity_poly.pdbx_strand_id
1 'polypeptide(L)'
;MTQDQRDEAIAFQTLLLEEGLCTKKDAERRLEEIETSLAESDSYTLTTLECTHGARVAWRNSIRCIGRLFWKGMHVFDKRHVQTLEEVFQALEEHIQFATNGGAIRPAITLFPPEDPTTGTAPFRIVSHQLLRYAAYTNDDGSMLGDPMNLSFTHECIELGWKPPTPEQRTPFDLLPVMVQTADGRRHLHELPKELILEVTIEHPDSKAFSNLGLKWYAVPIISDMVLDIGGVRFPAAPFNGWYMETEIGARNFGDKQRYNQLEAVADIMGFDRSNERTLWLDKALVELNVAVLHSFKKAGVKLVDHHTAVEQHEQFERLEAEAGRAVTGEWSWLVPPLSG
;
A
#
# COMPACT_ATOMS: atom_id res chain seq x y z
N MET A 1 2.71 24.33 21.37
CA MET A 1 2.70 24.63 19.91
C MET A 1 4.12 24.70 19.34
N THR A 2 4.44 23.90 18.32
CA THR A 2 5.46 24.34 17.35
C THR A 2 4.77 25.29 16.36
N GLN A 3 5.40 26.41 16.02
CA GLN A 3 4.86 27.38 15.04
C GLN A 3 4.38 26.68 13.75
N ASP A 4 5.08 25.62 13.38
CA ASP A 4 4.82 24.77 12.22
C ASP A 4 3.40 24.18 12.18
N GLN A 5 2.87 23.63 13.29
CA GLN A 5 1.53 23.03 13.30
C GLN A 5 0.42 24.04 13.01
N ARG A 6 0.58 25.27 13.48
CA ARG A 6 -0.37 26.35 13.22
C ARG A 6 -0.31 26.76 11.75
N ASP A 7 0.89 26.89 11.21
CA ASP A 7 1.10 27.27 9.81
C ASP A 7 0.54 26.20 8.86
N GLU A 8 0.68 24.92 9.20
CA GLU A 8 0.08 23.80 8.46
C GLU A 8 -1.46 23.78 8.53
N ALA A 9 -2.04 24.03 9.70
CA ALA A 9 -3.49 24.12 9.85
C ALA A 9 -4.06 25.28 9.01
N ILE A 10 -3.41 26.45 9.03
CA ILE A 10 -3.79 27.61 8.21
C ILE A 10 -3.68 27.30 6.72
N ALA A 11 -2.57 26.69 6.29
CA ALA A 11 -2.37 26.30 4.89
C ALA A 11 -3.46 25.32 4.43
N PHE A 12 -3.82 24.36 5.29
CA PHE A 12 -4.87 23.39 4.97
C PHE A 12 -6.26 24.01 4.88
N GLN A 13 -6.64 24.92 5.80
CA GLN A 13 -7.92 25.64 5.70
C GLN A 13 -7.98 26.54 4.46
N THR A 14 -6.84 27.16 4.10
CA THR A 14 -6.72 27.96 2.87
C THR A 14 -6.97 27.09 1.63
N LEU A 15 -6.37 25.88 1.59
CA LEU A 15 -6.61 24.92 0.52
C LEU A 15 -8.10 24.55 0.39
N LEU A 16 -8.79 24.27 1.51
CA LEU A 16 -10.22 23.95 1.48
C LEU A 16 -11.07 25.10 0.92
N LEU A 17 -10.72 26.34 1.24
CA LEU A 17 -11.38 27.53 0.71
C LEU A 17 -11.14 27.67 -0.80
N GLU A 18 -9.88 27.52 -1.25
CA GLU A 18 -9.51 27.60 -2.66
C GLU A 18 -10.16 26.51 -3.51
N GLU A 19 -10.36 25.31 -2.93
CA GLU A 19 -11.06 24.20 -3.58
C GLU A 19 -12.60 24.29 -3.44
N GLY A 20 -13.12 25.36 -2.84
CA GLY A 20 -14.55 25.65 -2.74
C GLY A 20 -15.32 24.72 -1.80
N LEU A 21 -14.63 24.10 -0.84
CA LEU A 21 -15.23 23.19 0.15
C LEU A 21 -15.81 23.92 1.36
N CYS A 22 -15.48 25.19 1.54
CA CYS A 22 -16.03 26.06 2.57
C CYS A 22 -16.12 27.50 2.07
N THR A 23 -16.91 28.34 2.73
CA THR A 23 -16.92 29.78 2.47
C THR A 23 -15.80 30.47 3.24
N LYS A 24 -15.42 31.69 2.84
CA LYS A 24 -14.45 32.50 3.59
C LYS A 24 -14.83 32.66 5.07
N LYS A 25 -16.12 32.88 5.34
CA LYS A 25 -16.64 33.01 6.71
C LYS A 25 -16.53 31.69 7.49
N ASP A 26 -16.77 30.55 6.82
CA ASP A 26 -16.60 29.25 7.45
C ASP A 26 -15.13 28.97 7.78
N ALA A 27 -14.21 29.31 6.88
CA ALA A 27 -12.77 29.19 7.10
C ALA A 27 -12.28 30.08 8.25
N GLU A 28 -12.70 31.34 8.30
CA GLU A 28 -12.38 32.27 9.40
C GLU A 28 -12.85 31.73 10.76
N ARG A 29 -14.12 31.29 10.84
CA ARG A 29 -14.64 30.65 12.06
C ARG A 29 -13.87 29.39 12.41
N ARG A 30 -13.56 28.55 11.43
CA ARG A 30 -12.85 27.29 11.66
C ARG A 30 -11.43 27.54 12.19
N LEU A 31 -10.76 28.58 11.71
CA LEU A 31 -9.46 28.99 12.24
C LEU A 31 -9.56 29.46 13.69
N GLU A 32 -10.57 30.24 14.08
CA GLU A 32 -10.80 30.62 15.48
C GLU A 32 -11.04 29.41 16.39
N GLU A 33 -11.80 28.41 15.93
CA GLU A 33 -12.02 27.14 16.64
C GLU A 33 -10.71 26.36 16.83
N ILE A 34 -9.89 26.30 15.78
CA ILE A 34 -8.58 25.64 15.82
C ILE A 34 -7.65 26.37 16.79
N GLU A 35 -7.57 27.71 16.72
CA GLU A 35 -6.76 28.52 17.63
C GLU A 35 -7.18 28.34 19.08
N THR A 36 -8.48 28.27 19.35
CA THR A 36 -9.01 28.00 20.69
C THR A 36 -8.61 26.61 21.17
N SER A 37 -8.80 25.58 20.34
CA SER A 37 -8.44 24.19 20.68
C SER A 37 -6.94 24.04 20.96
N LEU A 38 -6.11 24.68 20.14
CA LEU A 38 -4.66 24.69 20.28
C LEU A 38 -4.23 25.40 21.57
N ALA A 39 -4.88 26.50 21.95
CA ALA A 39 -4.59 27.21 23.20
C ALA A 39 -4.95 26.38 24.45
N GLU A 40 -5.96 25.52 24.36
CA GLU A 40 -6.45 24.70 25.48
C GLU A 40 -5.73 23.34 25.60
N SER A 41 -5.35 22.72 24.48
CA SER A 41 -4.93 21.32 24.44
C SER A 41 -3.66 21.04 23.62
N ASP A 42 -2.99 22.08 23.10
CA ASP A 42 -1.83 21.95 22.18
C ASP A 42 -2.12 21.09 20.93
N SER A 43 -3.41 20.84 20.62
CA SER A 43 -3.87 20.07 19.48
C SER A 43 -5.25 20.54 19.01
N TYR A 44 -5.72 20.03 17.88
CA TYR A 44 -7.09 20.20 17.42
C TYR A 44 -7.57 18.94 16.70
N THR A 45 -8.89 18.76 16.66
CA THR A 45 -9.50 17.61 15.98
C THR A 45 -10.02 18.02 14.61
N LEU A 46 -9.62 17.28 13.59
CA LEU A 46 -10.15 17.43 12.23
C LEU A 46 -11.63 17.01 12.17
N THR A 47 -12.43 17.68 11.35
CA THR A 47 -13.78 17.25 10.99
C THR A 47 -13.73 16.06 10.02
N THR A 48 -14.85 15.34 9.85
CA THR A 48 -14.94 14.24 8.87
C THR A 48 -14.69 14.74 7.44
N LEU A 49 -15.12 15.96 7.10
CA LEU A 49 -14.83 16.59 5.82
C LEU A 49 -13.33 16.81 5.62
N GLU A 50 -12.68 17.39 6.64
CA GLU A 50 -11.24 17.66 6.66
C GLU A 50 -10.43 16.36 6.53
N CYS A 51 -10.77 15.30 7.27
CA CYS A 51 -10.13 14.00 7.14
C CYS A 51 -10.33 13.39 5.75
N THR A 52 -11.56 13.43 5.22
CA THR A 52 -11.88 12.83 3.92
C THR A 52 -11.12 13.54 2.80
N HIS A 53 -11.15 14.87 2.80
CA HIS A 53 -10.48 15.65 1.77
C HIS A 53 -8.96 15.61 1.92
N GLY A 54 -8.45 15.79 3.14
CA GLY A 54 -7.02 15.75 3.44
C GLY A 54 -6.37 14.43 3.04
N ALA A 55 -7.01 13.29 3.33
CA ALA A 55 -6.50 11.99 2.90
C ALA A 55 -6.43 11.86 1.37
N ARG A 56 -7.46 12.35 0.66
CA ARG A 56 -7.50 12.38 -0.80
C ARG A 56 -6.41 13.27 -1.40
N VAL A 57 -6.19 14.44 -0.82
CA VAL A 57 -5.10 15.36 -1.21
C VAL A 57 -3.73 14.75 -0.91
N ALA A 58 -3.57 14.04 0.20
CA ALA A 58 -2.32 13.33 0.49
C ALA A 58 -1.99 12.30 -0.60
N TRP A 59 -2.98 11.55 -1.10
CA TRP A 59 -2.76 10.67 -2.25
C TRP A 59 -2.43 11.45 -3.53
N ARG A 60 -3.17 12.54 -3.83
CA ARG A 60 -2.86 13.44 -4.96
C ARG A 60 -1.41 13.93 -4.94
N ASN A 61 -0.88 14.22 -3.75
CA ASN A 61 0.46 14.75 -3.54
C ASN A 61 1.54 13.67 -3.35
N SER A 62 1.21 12.38 -3.45
CA SER A 62 2.16 11.29 -3.31
C SER A 62 3.10 11.20 -4.52
N ILE A 63 4.31 11.75 -4.37
CA ILE A 63 5.27 11.91 -5.47
C ILE A 63 5.81 10.60 -6.06
N ARG A 64 5.63 9.47 -5.35
CA ARG A 64 6.05 8.12 -5.77
C ARG A 64 4.92 7.29 -6.37
N CYS A 65 3.71 7.84 -6.46
CA CYS A 65 2.55 7.11 -6.93
C CYS A 65 2.21 7.48 -8.38
N ILE A 66 2.30 6.55 -9.31
CA ILE A 66 1.85 6.79 -10.70
C ILE A 66 0.32 6.85 -10.81
N GLY A 67 -0.41 6.05 -10.01
CA GLY A 67 -1.87 5.89 -10.05
C GLY A 67 -2.70 7.02 -9.45
N ARG A 68 -2.22 8.28 -9.48
CA ARG A 68 -2.86 9.43 -8.83
C ARG A 68 -4.18 9.89 -9.46
N LEU A 69 -4.46 9.51 -10.70
CA LEU A 69 -5.67 9.94 -11.43
C LEU A 69 -6.98 9.74 -10.63
N PHE A 70 -7.04 8.70 -9.80
CA PHE A 70 -8.26 8.29 -9.09
C PHE A 70 -8.39 8.89 -7.68
N TRP A 71 -7.53 9.84 -7.30
CA TRP A 71 -7.43 10.37 -5.93
C TRP A 71 -8.77 10.84 -5.34
N LYS A 72 -9.62 11.48 -6.14
CA LYS A 72 -10.95 11.98 -5.71
C LYS A 72 -11.92 10.86 -5.32
N GLY A 73 -11.76 9.67 -5.88
CA GLY A 73 -12.65 8.53 -5.70
C GLY A 73 -12.33 7.66 -4.49
N MET A 74 -11.25 7.95 -3.77
CA MET A 74 -10.84 7.15 -2.61
C MET A 74 -11.90 7.18 -1.50
N HIS A 75 -12.23 6.00 -0.98
CA HIS A 75 -13.07 5.87 0.20
C HIS A 75 -12.24 6.11 1.48
N VAL A 76 -12.82 6.76 2.48
CA VAL A 76 -12.13 7.09 3.73
C VAL A 76 -12.95 6.54 4.89
N PHE A 77 -12.41 5.54 5.59
CA PHE A 77 -12.97 5.03 6.83
C PHE A 77 -12.48 5.88 7.99
N ASP A 78 -13.38 6.63 8.62
CA ASP A 78 -13.08 7.36 9.86
C ASP A 78 -13.20 6.41 11.06
N LYS A 79 -12.07 5.90 11.53
CA LYS A 79 -11.94 4.99 12.69
C LYS A 79 -11.17 5.65 13.84
N ARG A 80 -11.13 6.99 13.88
CA ARG A 80 -10.41 7.76 14.91
C ARG A 80 -10.99 7.61 16.32
N HIS A 81 -12.17 7.02 16.43
CA HIS A 81 -12.87 6.76 17.68
C HIS A 81 -12.56 5.38 18.29
N VAL A 82 -11.85 4.50 17.56
CA VAL A 82 -11.46 3.16 18.03
C VAL A 82 -10.56 3.25 19.26
N GLN A 83 -10.81 2.40 20.26
CA GLN A 83 -10.12 2.42 21.56
C GLN A 83 -9.41 1.11 21.90
N THR A 84 -9.76 0.02 21.22
CA THR A 84 -9.24 -1.32 21.51
C THR A 84 -8.54 -1.95 20.31
N LEU A 85 -7.61 -2.89 20.59
CA LEU A 85 -6.95 -3.67 19.53
C LEU A 85 -7.93 -4.50 18.71
N GLU A 86 -8.99 -5.04 19.33
CA GLU A 86 -10.02 -5.82 18.65
C GLU A 86 -10.75 -4.97 17.60
N GLU A 87 -11.15 -3.75 17.97
CA GLU A 87 -11.75 -2.79 17.04
C GLU A 87 -10.78 -2.37 15.92
N VAL A 88 -9.47 -2.26 16.21
CA VAL A 88 -8.44 -2.02 15.18
C VAL A 88 -8.42 -3.16 14.19
N PHE A 89 -8.29 -4.40 14.66
CA PHE A 89 -8.24 -5.58 13.79
C PHE A 89 -9.52 -5.75 12.98
N GLN A 90 -10.69 -5.55 13.59
CA GLN A 90 -11.97 -5.55 12.88
C GLN A 90 -12.03 -4.47 11.77
N ALA A 91 -11.51 -3.27 12.04
CA ALA A 91 -11.46 -2.20 11.03
C ALA A 91 -10.48 -2.52 9.88
N LEU A 92 -9.39 -3.26 10.15
CA LEU A 92 -8.47 -3.74 9.11
C LEU A 92 -9.14 -4.81 8.23
N GLU A 93 -9.89 -5.74 8.84
CA GLU A 93 -10.67 -6.74 8.12
C GLU A 93 -11.76 -6.09 7.24
N GLU A 94 -12.49 -5.11 7.79
CA GLU A 94 -13.46 -4.30 7.04
C GLU A 94 -12.81 -3.59 5.84
N HIS A 95 -11.62 -3.02 6.04
CA HIS A 95 -10.84 -2.40 4.97
C HIS A 95 -10.52 -3.40 3.87
N ILE A 96 -9.97 -4.58 4.21
CA ILE A 96 -9.60 -5.63 3.24
C ILE A 96 -10.84 -6.10 2.47
N GLN A 97 -11.94 -6.36 3.16
CA GLN A 97 -13.18 -6.81 2.54
C GLN A 97 -13.72 -5.74 1.56
N PHE A 98 -13.75 -4.48 1.99
CA PHE A 98 -14.19 -3.37 1.15
C PHE A 98 -13.30 -3.20 -0.06
N ALA A 99 -11.98 -3.16 0.14
CA ALA A 99 -11.00 -2.94 -0.90
C ALA A 99 -11.03 -4.08 -1.94
N THR A 100 -11.13 -5.32 -1.49
CA THR A 100 -11.11 -6.52 -2.35
C THR A 100 -12.32 -6.59 -3.27
N ASN A 101 -13.53 -6.36 -2.75
CA ASN A 101 -14.78 -6.26 -3.55
C ASN A 101 -14.92 -7.33 -4.66
N GLY A 102 -14.64 -8.59 -4.32
CA GLY A 102 -14.71 -9.72 -5.26
C GLY A 102 -13.76 -9.63 -6.47
N GLY A 103 -12.67 -8.87 -6.37
CA GLY A 103 -11.72 -8.61 -7.45
C GLY A 103 -11.88 -7.22 -8.10
N ALA A 104 -13.04 -6.57 -7.95
CA ALA A 104 -13.27 -5.22 -8.47
C ALA A 104 -12.70 -4.15 -7.51
N ILE A 105 -11.37 -4.10 -7.41
CA ILE A 105 -10.64 -3.39 -6.35
C ILE A 105 -11.07 -1.92 -6.23
N ARG A 106 -11.37 -1.51 -4.99
CA ARG A 106 -11.76 -0.13 -4.63
C ARG A 106 -10.65 0.54 -3.82
N PRO A 107 -10.23 1.77 -4.17
CA PRO A 107 -9.24 2.49 -3.38
C PRO A 107 -9.86 2.95 -2.05
N ALA A 108 -9.19 2.66 -0.95
CA ALA A 108 -9.62 3.03 0.39
C ALA A 108 -8.43 3.42 1.28
N ILE A 109 -8.73 4.18 2.33
CA ILE A 109 -7.83 4.43 3.45
C ILE A 109 -8.63 4.34 4.76
N THR A 110 -8.01 3.82 5.82
CA THR A 110 -8.63 3.78 7.16
C THR A 110 -7.83 4.65 8.13
N LEU A 111 -8.45 5.66 8.73
CA LEU A 111 -7.77 6.57 9.66
C LEU A 111 -8.04 6.12 11.10
N PHE A 112 -7.02 5.63 11.78
CA PHE A 112 -7.06 5.33 13.22
C PHE A 112 -6.79 6.60 14.07
N PRO A 113 -6.89 6.55 15.41
CA PRO A 113 -6.61 7.71 16.25
C PRO A 113 -5.26 8.38 15.93
N PRO A 114 -5.20 9.72 15.88
CA PRO A 114 -3.97 10.43 15.56
C PRO A 114 -2.94 10.33 16.70
N GLU A 115 -1.72 10.74 16.38
CA GLU A 115 -0.65 10.98 17.35
C GLU A 115 -0.99 12.18 18.25
N ASP A 116 -0.78 12.03 19.55
CA ASP A 116 -0.77 13.14 20.50
C ASP A 116 0.47 14.00 20.24
N PRO A 117 0.32 15.28 19.84
CA PRO A 117 1.44 16.13 19.47
C PRO A 117 2.34 16.51 20.66
N THR A 118 1.84 16.42 21.90
CA THR A 118 2.62 16.73 23.11
C THR A 118 3.55 15.59 23.48
N THR A 119 3.10 14.35 23.29
CA THR A 119 3.88 13.15 23.67
C THR A 119 4.57 12.48 22.48
N GLY A 120 4.14 12.75 21.25
CA GLY A 120 4.55 12.03 20.04
C GLY A 120 4.05 10.57 19.99
N THR A 121 3.14 10.20 20.91
CA THR A 121 2.62 8.83 21.00
C THR A 121 1.25 8.74 20.35
N ALA A 122 0.97 7.62 19.69
CA ALA A 122 -0.35 7.32 19.16
C ALA A 122 -0.88 6.06 19.83
N PRO A 123 -2.20 5.93 20.02
CA PRO A 123 -2.81 4.72 20.59
C PRO A 123 -2.39 3.45 19.84
N PHE A 124 -2.27 3.54 18.51
CA PHE A 124 -1.93 2.43 17.64
C PHE A 124 -0.95 2.87 16.54
N ARG A 125 0.00 2.00 16.21
CA ARG A 125 0.84 2.07 15.01
C ARG A 125 0.84 0.70 14.34
N ILE A 126 0.64 0.63 13.04
CA ILE A 126 0.78 -0.64 12.30
C ILE A 126 2.26 -0.79 11.94
N VAL A 127 2.86 -1.90 12.35
CA VAL A 127 4.29 -2.18 12.13
C VAL A 127 4.49 -2.91 10.81
N SER A 128 3.51 -3.72 10.39
CA SER A 128 3.52 -4.36 9.08
C SER A 128 3.62 -3.32 7.96
N HIS A 129 4.58 -3.48 7.05
CA HIS A 129 4.75 -2.58 5.90
C HIS A 129 3.51 -2.57 4.99
N GLN A 130 2.96 -3.75 4.72
CA GLN A 130 1.66 -3.93 4.10
C GLN A 130 0.83 -4.91 4.94
N LEU A 131 -0.49 -4.80 4.90
CA LEU A 131 -1.37 -5.73 5.61
C LEU A 131 -1.25 -7.17 5.09
N LEU A 132 -0.96 -7.33 3.79
CA LEU A 132 -0.81 -8.62 3.12
C LEU A 132 0.63 -8.77 2.64
N ARG A 133 1.37 -9.72 3.21
CA ARG A 133 2.73 -10.07 2.82
C ARG A 133 2.96 -11.56 3.04
N TYR A 134 3.86 -12.12 2.26
CA TYR A 134 4.30 -13.50 2.43
C TYR A 134 5.54 -13.58 3.32
N ALA A 135 5.59 -14.59 4.16
CA ALA A 135 6.69 -14.88 5.06
C ALA A 135 7.95 -15.29 4.30
N ALA A 136 9.08 -15.32 5.00
CA ALA A 136 10.32 -15.93 4.54
C ALA A 136 10.97 -16.79 5.62
N TYR A 137 11.62 -17.86 5.19
CA TYR A 137 12.29 -18.82 6.05
C TYR A 137 13.63 -19.23 5.45
N THR A 138 14.66 -19.29 6.28
CA THR A 138 15.92 -19.94 5.93
C THR A 138 15.81 -21.44 6.23
N ASN A 139 16.07 -22.28 5.24
CA ASN A 139 16.14 -23.74 5.39
C ASN A 139 17.48 -24.16 6.00
N ASP A 140 17.57 -25.41 6.46
CA ASP A 140 18.79 -25.95 7.09
C ASP A 140 20.02 -25.95 6.16
N ASP A 141 19.80 -26.02 4.84
CA ASP A 141 20.84 -25.97 3.81
C ASP A 141 21.25 -24.53 3.42
N GLY A 142 20.66 -23.53 4.08
CA GLY A 142 20.90 -22.10 3.81
C GLY A 142 20.09 -21.54 2.63
N SER A 143 19.28 -22.34 1.96
CA SER A 143 18.35 -21.83 0.94
C SER A 143 17.21 -21.02 1.57
N MET A 144 16.63 -20.11 0.79
CA MET A 144 15.53 -19.25 1.21
C MET A 144 14.20 -19.77 0.65
N LEU A 145 13.18 -19.84 1.50
CA LEU A 145 11.80 -20.12 1.13
C LEU A 145 10.95 -18.87 1.39
N GLY A 146 10.14 -18.45 0.41
CA GLY A 146 9.25 -17.30 0.55
C GLY A 146 9.87 -16.00 0.07
N ASP A 147 9.45 -14.87 0.65
CA ASP A 147 9.86 -13.52 0.24
C ASP A 147 11.02 -12.98 1.09
N PRO A 148 12.28 -12.95 0.60
CA PRO A 148 13.44 -12.57 1.41
C PRO A 148 13.33 -11.19 2.05
N MET A 149 12.57 -10.26 1.44
CA MET A 149 12.34 -8.92 1.99
C MET A 149 11.68 -8.97 3.38
N ASN A 150 10.93 -10.02 3.68
CA ASN A 150 10.18 -10.16 4.91
C ASN A 150 10.86 -11.08 5.94
N LEU A 151 12.09 -11.54 5.70
CA LEU A 151 12.77 -12.50 6.61
C LEU A 151 12.90 -11.96 8.03
N SER A 152 13.41 -10.74 8.19
CA SER A 152 13.59 -10.13 9.52
C SER A 152 12.24 -9.97 10.24
N PHE A 153 11.21 -9.53 9.52
CA PHE A 153 9.87 -9.36 10.09
C PHE A 153 9.20 -10.71 10.41
N THR A 154 9.45 -11.73 9.60
CA THR A 154 9.01 -13.11 9.85
C THR A 154 9.59 -13.62 11.17
N HIS A 155 10.90 -13.44 11.39
CA HIS A 155 11.55 -13.83 12.64
C HIS A 155 10.95 -13.10 13.85
N GLU A 156 10.72 -11.80 13.71
CA GLU A 156 10.09 -11.01 14.79
C GLU A 156 8.69 -11.51 15.13
N CYS A 157 7.87 -11.86 14.12
CA CYS A 157 6.55 -12.44 14.35
C CYS A 157 6.66 -13.77 15.12
N ILE A 158 7.61 -14.63 14.75
CA ILE A 158 7.85 -15.93 15.43
C ILE A 158 8.28 -15.71 16.89
N GLU A 159 9.18 -14.76 17.14
CA GLU A 159 9.65 -14.40 18.49
C GLU A 159 8.50 -13.86 19.37
N LEU A 160 7.56 -13.12 18.77
CA LEU A 160 6.34 -12.64 19.43
C LEU A 160 5.24 -13.70 19.59
N GLY A 161 5.50 -14.94 19.14
CA GLY A 161 4.64 -16.10 19.37
C GLY A 161 3.79 -16.54 18.18
N TRP A 162 3.99 -15.97 16.98
CA TRP A 162 3.40 -16.52 15.76
C TRP A 162 3.90 -17.95 15.54
N LYS A 163 2.97 -18.84 15.17
CA LYS A 163 3.27 -20.23 14.86
C LYS A 163 3.13 -20.41 13.35
N PRO A 164 4.23 -20.26 12.58
CA PRO A 164 4.17 -20.54 11.14
C PRO A 164 3.82 -22.01 10.88
N PRO A 165 3.42 -22.36 9.66
CA PRO A 165 3.27 -23.76 9.25
C PRO A 165 4.52 -24.58 9.59
N THR A 166 4.32 -25.89 9.83
CA THR A 166 5.45 -26.80 10.09
C THR A 166 6.38 -26.81 8.87
N PRO A 167 7.68 -27.11 9.03
CA PRO A 167 8.63 -27.11 7.91
C PRO A 167 8.14 -27.87 6.66
N GLU A 168 7.40 -28.97 6.85
CA GLU A 168 6.84 -29.80 5.77
C GLU A 168 5.61 -29.20 5.11
N GLN A 169 4.95 -28.24 5.76
CA GLN A 169 3.73 -27.56 5.30
C GLN A 169 3.99 -26.14 4.80
N ARG A 170 5.19 -25.59 5.06
CA ARG A 170 5.55 -24.25 4.61
C ARG A 170 5.50 -24.15 3.10
N THR A 171 5.05 -23.00 2.64
CA THR A 171 5.03 -22.66 1.22
C THR A 171 5.79 -21.36 0.98
N PRO A 172 6.19 -21.06 -0.27
CA PRO A 172 6.75 -19.76 -0.61
C PRO A 172 5.76 -18.59 -0.43
N PHE A 173 4.52 -18.87 -0.03
CA PHE A 173 3.42 -17.91 -0.01
C PHE A 173 2.57 -18.05 1.26
N ASP A 174 3.21 -18.33 2.39
CA ASP A 174 2.57 -18.32 3.70
C ASP A 174 2.31 -16.87 4.12
N LEU A 175 1.06 -16.50 4.41
CA LEU A 175 0.70 -15.15 4.81
C LEU A 175 1.23 -14.83 6.22
N LEU A 176 1.82 -13.65 6.37
CA LEU A 176 2.22 -13.11 7.66
C LEU A 176 1.02 -12.57 8.45
N PRO A 177 1.05 -12.61 9.79
CA PRO A 177 0.11 -11.86 10.61
C PRO A 177 0.34 -10.35 10.45
N VAL A 178 -0.70 -9.57 10.73
CA VAL A 178 -0.57 -8.12 10.89
C VAL A 178 -0.06 -7.82 12.29
N MET A 179 0.92 -6.92 12.39
CA MET A 179 1.48 -6.48 13.67
C MET A 179 1.05 -5.04 13.97
N VAL A 180 0.45 -4.85 15.14
CA VAL A 180 0.06 -3.52 15.67
C VAL A 180 0.79 -3.28 16.99
N GLN A 181 1.38 -2.10 17.13
CA GLN A 181 2.00 -1.62 18.35
C GLN A 181 1.07 -0.66 19.08
N THR A 182 0.89 -0.85 20.39
CA THR A 182 0.13 0.05 21.27
C THR A 182 1.00 1.16 21.86
N ALA A 183 0.37 2.18 22.43
CA ALA A 183 1.06 3.34 23.03
C ALA A 183 2.12 2.98 24.10
N ASP A 184 1.94 1.87 24.81
CA ASP A 184 2.90 1.34 25.80
C ASP A 184 4.09 0.58 25.19
N GLY A 185 4.17 0.51 23.86
CA GLY A 185 5.23 -0.15 23.12
C GLY A 185 5.03 -1.64 22.91
N ARG A 186 3.96 -2.25 23.43
CA ARG A 186 3.68 -3.68 23.20
C ARG A 186 3.23 -3.92 21.77
N ARG A 187 3.69 -5.05 21.21
CA ARG A 187 3.37 -5.50 19.84
C ARG A 187 2.41 -6.67 19.90
N HIS A 188 1.39 -6.62 19.06
CA HIS A 188 0.29 -7.57 19.01
C HIS A 188 0.14 -8.08 17.59
N LEU A 189 0.02 -9.40 17.45
CA LEU A 189 -0.14 -10.08 16.18
C LEU A 189 -1.61 -10.45 15.97
N HIS A 190 -2.07 -10.31 14.73
CA HIS A 190 -3.38 -10.74 14.29
C HIS A 190 -3.28 -11.51 12.98
N GLU A 191 -3.68 -12.78 13.01
CA GLU A 191 -3.77 -13.60 11.81
C GLU A 191 -5.08 -13.27 11.09
N LEU A 192 -4.97 -12.73 9.88
CA LEU A 192 -6.14 -12.37 9.08
C LEU A 192 -6.92 -13.64 8.64
N PRO A 193 -8.25 -13.61 8.69
CA PRO A 193 -9.07 -14.70 8.16
C PRO A 193 -8.79 -14.94 6.67
N LYS A 194 -8.46 -16.18 6.31
CA LYS A 194 -8.01 -16.54 4.95
C LYS A 194 -9.06 -16.25 3.88
N GLU A 195 -10.35 -16.32 4.24
CA GLU A 195 -11.49 -16.02 3.39
C GLU A 195 -11.58 -14.55 2.96
N LEU A 196 -10.92 -13.64 3.68
CA LEU A 196 -10.83 -12.23 3.29
C LEU A 196 -9.74 -12.00 2.24
N ILE A 197 -8.82 -12.94 2.08
CA ILE A 197 -7.62 -12.77 1.26
C ILE A 197 -7.83 -13.40 -0.12
N LEU A 198 -8.06 -12.55 -1.10
CA LEU A 198 -8.09 -12.97 -2.50
C LEU A 198 -6.67 -13.09 -3.04
N GLU A 199 -6.29 -14.29 -3.48
CA GLU A 199 -5.03 -14.56 -4.17
C GLU A 199 -5.28 -15.00 -5.61
N VAL A 200 -4.39 -14.60 -6.52
CA VAL A 200 -4.42 -14.96 -7.94
C VAL A 200 -3.27 -15.91 -8.22
N THR A 201 -3.59 -17.14 -8.64
CA THR A 201 -2.59 -18.08 -9.18
C THR A 201 -2.12 -17.60 -10.54
N ILE A 202 -0.80 -17.63 -10.76
CA ILE A 202 -0.19 -17.13 -11.99
C ILE A 202 -0.01 -18.27 -12.99
N GLU A 203 -0.55 -18.07 -14.19
CA GLU A 203 -0.45 -18.93 -15.36
C GLU A 203 -0.10 -18.11 -16.61
N HIS A 204 0.42 -18.77 -17.63
CA HIS A 204 0.77 -18.13 -18.89
C HIS A 204 -0.25 -18.48 -19.98
N PRO A 205 -0.67 -17.51 -20.82
CA PRO A 205 -1.65 -17.77 -21.89
C PRO A 205 -1.15 -18.81 -22.91
N ASP A 206 0.15 -18.76 -23.23
CA ASP A 206 0.74 -19.59 -24.28
C ASP A 206 1.58 -20.77 -23.77
N SER A 207 1.77 -20.90 -22.45
CA SER A 207 2.60 -21.96 -21.85
C SER A 207 1.91 -22.61 -20.65
N LYS A 208 1.33 -23.78 -20.86
CA LYS A 208 0.73 -24.57 -19.77
C LYS A 208 1.76 -25.00 -18.72
N ALA A 209 3.02 -25.18 -19.11
CA ALA A 209 4.09 -25.56 -18.21
C ALA A 209 4.41 -24.46 -17.18
N PHE A 210 4.05 -23.20 -17.46
CA PHE A 210 4.27 -22.08 -16.55
C PHE A 210 3.61 -22.27 -15.18
N SER A 211 2.44 -22.92 -15.13
CA SER A 211 1.76 -23.22 -13.86
C SER A 211 2.57 -24.14 -12.93
N ASN A 212 3.60 -24.83 -13.44
CA ASN A 212 4.50 -25.64 -12.62
C ASN A 212 5.38 -24.79 -11.70
N LEU A 213 5.53 -23.48 -11.94
CA LEU A 213 6.21 -22.57 -11.03
C LEU A 213 5.43 -22.35 -9.72
N GLY A 214 4.12 -22.66 -9.71
CA GLY A 214 3.28 -22.54 -8.51
C GLY A 214 3.14 -21.11 -7.98
N LEU A 215 3.42 -20.09 -8.80
CA LEU A 215 3.38 -18.69 -8.38
C LEU A 215 1.95 -18.24 -8.09
N LYS A 216 1.79 -17.43 -7.05
CA LYS A 216 0.55 -16.70 -6.75
C LYS A 216 0.86 -15.36 -6.10
N TRP A 217 -0.10 -14.44 -6.14
CA TRP A 217 0.01 -13.15 -5.46
C TRP A 217 -1.33 -12.68 -4.89
N TYR A 218 -1.32 -12.00 -3.76
CA TYR A 218 -2.53 -11.38 -3.18
C TYR A 218 -3.01 -10.22 -4.07
N ALA A 219 -4.34 -10.06 -4.15
CA ALA A 219 -4.99 -9.17 -5.11
C ALA A 219 -4.82 -7.67 -4.80
N VAL A 220 -4.75 -7.31 -3.51
CA VAL A 220 -4.82 -5.90 -3.07
C VAL A 220 -3.51 -5.47 -2.39
N PRO A 221 -2.79 -4.47 -2.91
CA PRO A 221 -1.67 -3.85 -2.21
C PRO A 221 -2.18 -2.86 -1.16
N ILE A 222 -2.01 -3.17 0.13
CA ILE A 222 -2.45 -2.29 1.23
C ILE A 222 -1.22 -1.86 2.04
N ILE A 223 -0.69 -0.67 1.77
CA ILE A 223 0.44 -0.07 2.51
C ILE A 223 -0.07 0.40 3.88
N SER A 224 0.68 0.12 4.95
CA SER A 224 0.19 0.33 6.31
C SER A 224 1.16 0.98 7.30
N ASP A 225 2.43 1.16 6.95
CA ASP A 225 3.48 1.72 7.83
C ASP A 225 3.80 3.20 7.56
N MET A 226 3.05 3.86 6.67
CA MET A 226 3.21 5.29 6.38
C MET A 226 2.39 6.15 7.33
N VAL A 227 2.91 7.34 7.63
CA VAL A 227 2.18 8.38 8.37
C VAL A 227 1.41 9.26 7.39
N LEU A 228 0.11 9.40 7.60
CA LEU A 228 -0.71 10.41 6.92
C LEU A 228 -0.68 11.70 7.74
N ASP A 229 -0.36 12.83 7.10
CA ASP A 229 -0.35 14.15 7.72
C ASP A 229 -1.43 15.04 7.06
N ILE A 230 -2.29 15.63 7.88
CA ILE A 230 -3.34 16.55 7.43
C ILE A 230 -3.34 17.77 8.34
N GLY A 231 -2.81 18.88 7.84
CA GLY A 231 -2.82 20.16 8.56
C GLY A 231 -2.16 20.09 9.93
N GLY A 232 -1.05 19.38 10.07
CA GLY A 232 -0.33 19.19 11.33
C GLY A 232 -0.87 18.10 12.24
N VAL A 233 -1.96 17.42 11.86
CA VAL A 233 -2.50 16.25 12.57
C VAL A 233 -2.00 14.97 11.91
N ARG A 234 -1.21 14.21 12.67
CA ARG A 234 -0.49 13.04 12.18
C ARG A 234 -1.22 11.75 12.53
N PHE A 235 -1.45 10.91 11.53
CA PHE A 235 -2.09 9.59 11.63
C PHE A 235 -1.07 8.50 11.33
N PRO A 236 -0.42 7.92 12.34
CA PRO A 236 0.63 6.92 12.13
C PRO A 236 0.12 5.51 11.85
N ALA A 237 -1.19 5.30 11.93
CA ALA A 237 -1.87 4.11 11.45
C ALA A 237 -2.95 4.56 10.46
N ALA A 238 -2.61 4.53 9.17
CA ALA A 238 -3.48 4.98 8.09
C ALA A 238 -3.40 4.06 6.86
N PRO A 239 -3.74 2.75 6.97
CA PRO A 239 -3.54 1.81 5.89
C PRO A 239 -4.36 2.21 4.65
N PHE A 240 -3.70 2.18 3.50
CA PHE A 240 -4.19 2.68 2.23
C PHE A 240 -3.98 1.65 1.10
N ASN A 241 -4.95 1.56 0.19
CA ASN A 241 -4.83 0.75 -1.02
C ASN A 241 -5.24 1.49 -2.29
N GLY A 242 -4.53 1.17 -3.37
CA GLY A 242 -5.00 1.30 -4.74
C GLY A 242 -5.24 -0.09 -5.33
N TRP A 243 -4.72 -0.33 -6.52
CA TRP A 243 -4.55 -1.65 -7.11
C TRP A 243 -3.17 -1.72 -7.77
N TYR A 244 -2.70 -2.94 -8.03
CA TYR A 244 -1.39 -3.15 -8.63
C TYR A 244 -1.30 -2.62 -10.07
N MET A 245 -0.13 -2.09 -10.39
CA MET A 245 0.47 -2.16 -11.72
C MET A 245 1.18 -3.51 -11.87
N GLU A 246 1.04 -4.19 -13.01
CA GLU A 246 1.62 -5.53 -13.24
C GLU A 246 3.10 -5.62 -12.90
N THR A 247 3.87 -4.58 -13.24
CA THR A 247 5.33 -4.55 -13.04
C THR A 247 5.73 -4.55 -11.57
N GLU A 248 4.85 -4.13 -10.65
CA GLU A 248 5.08 -4.29 -9.22
C GLU A 248 5.14 -5.77 -8.83
N ILE A 249 4.33 -6.62 -9.47
CA ILE A 249 4.31 -8.06 -9.22
C ILE A 249 5.35 -8.76 -10.09
N GLY A 250 5.23 -8.65 -11.42
CA GLY A 250 6.03 -9.41 -12.37
C GLY A 250 7.50 -8.99 -12.35
N ALA A 251 7.78 -7.69 -12.45
CA ALA A 251 9.15 -7.21 -12.52
C ALA A 251 9.81 -7.11 -11.14
N ARG A 252 9.14 -6.50 -10.15
CA ARG A 252 9.74 -6.27 -8.84
C ARG A 252 9.61 -7.50 -7.93
N ASN A 253 8.40 -7.93 -7.60
CA ASN A 253 8.23 -8.99 -6.60
C ASN A 253 8.75 -10.35 -7.08
N PHE A 254 8.44 -10.74 -8.32
CA PHE A 254 8.90 -12.00 -8.90
C PHE A 254 10.27 -11.90 -9.57
N GLY A 255 10.57 -10.79 -10.25
CA GLY A 255 11.79 -10.65 -11.05
C GLY A 255 13.05 -10.22 -10.30
N ASP A 256 12.94 -9.43 -9.23
CA ASP A 256 14.12 -8.93 -8.50
C ASP A 256 14.92 -10.09 -7.87
N LYS A 257 16.26 -10.04 -8.01
CA LYS A 257 17.19 -11.05 -7.46
C LYS A 257 17.12 -11.20 -5.94
N GLN A 258 16.86 -10.10 -5.25
CA GLN A 258 16.70 -10.02 -3.80
C GLN A 258 15.27 -10.33 -3.32
N ARG A 259 14.38 -10.72 -4.23
CA ARG A 259 13.00 -11.11 -3.96
C ARG A 259 12.81 -12.59 -4.36
N TYR A 260 11.77 -12.93 -5.11
CA TYR A 260 11.53 -14.32 -5.51
C TYR A 260 12.48 -14.81 -6.64
N ASN A 261 13.17 -13.90 -7.34
CA ASN A 261 14.20 -14.24 -8.34
C ASN A 261 13.80 -15.32 -9.38
N GLN A 262 12.63 -15.17 -10.01
CA GLN A 262 12.03 -16.22 -10.85
C GLN A 262 12.50 -16.23 -12.31
N LEU A 263 13.33 -15.28 -12.73
CA LEU A 263 13.67 -15.11 -14.16
C LEU A 263 14.37 -16.33 -14.77
N GLU A 264 15.21 -17.03 -14.00
CA GLU A 264 15.86 -18.27 -14.47
C GLU A 264 14.86 -19.39 -14.70
N ALA A 265 13.95 -19.61 -13.75
CA ALA A 265 12.94 -20.66 -13.83
C ALA A 265 11.94 -20.37 -14.97
N VAL A 266 11.59 -19.10 -15.18
CA VAL A 266 10.79 -18.67 -16.33
C VAL A 266 11.52 -18.97 -17.64
N ALA A 267 12.80 -18.61 -17.76
CA ALA A 267 13.58 -18.86 -18.96
C ALA A 267 13.69 -20.36 -19.30
N ASP A 268 13.83 -21.22 -18.29
CA ASP A 268 13.88 -22.67 -18.47
C ASP A 268 12.54 -23.23 -18.98
N ILE A 269 11.43 -22.80 -18.39
CA ILE A 269 10.08 -23.21 -18.84
C ILE A 269 9.76 -22.71 -20.24
N MET A 270 10.21 -21.50 -20.59
CA MET A 270 9.99 -20.91 -21.91
C MET A 270 10.99 -21.40 -22.95
N GLY A 271 11.99 -22.20 -22.56
CA GLY A 271 12.99 -22.78 -23.46
C GLY A 271 13.94 -21.73 -24.06
N PHE A 272 14.24 -20.66 -23.32
CA PHE A 272 15.14 -19.61 -23.79
C PHE A 272 16.61 -20.04 -23.76
N ASP A 273 17.37 -19.61 -24.75
CA ASP A 273 18.82 -19.80 -24.78
C ASP A 273 19.50 -18.89 -23.73
N ARG A 274 19.94 -19.50 -22.62
CA ARG A 274 20.65 -18.84 -21.51
C ARG A 274 22.17 -18.86 -21.67
N SER A 275 22.71 -19.21 -22.84
CA SER A 275 24.15 -19.39 -23.06
C SER A 275 24.99 -18.13 -22.84
N ASN A 276 24.42 -16.95 -23.10
CA ASN A 276 25.07 -15.66 -22.85
C ASN A 276 24.04 -14.52 -22.76
N GLU A 277 24.44 -13.38 -22.19
CA GLU A 277 23.54 -12.24 -21.95
C GLU A 277 22.98 -11.60 -23.22
N ARG A 278 23.67 -11.69 -24.37
CA ARG A 278 23.22 -11.07 -25.64
C ARG A 278 22.04 -11.80 -26.27
N THR A 279 21.65 -12.97 -25.78
CA THR A 279 20.39 -13.62 -26.17
C THR A 279 19.18 -12.89 -25.59
N LEU A 280 19.41 -11.96 -24.65
CA LEU A 280 18.41 -11.19 -23.91
C LEU A 280 17.40 -12.09 -23.20
N TRP A 281 17.87 -13.23 -22.68
CA TRP A 281 16.99 -14.20 -22.03
C TRP A 281 16.38 -13.65 -20.74
N LEU A 282 17.07 -12.76 -20.02
CA LEU A 282 16.54 -12.07 -18.85
C LEU A 282 15.39 -11.15 -19.24
N ASP A 283 15.57 -10.33 -20.26
CA ASP A 283 14.57 -9.41 -20.78
C ASP A 283 13.33 -10.16 -21.27
N LYS A 284 13.54 -11.24 -22.04
CA LYS A 284 12.45 -12.11 -22.51
C LYS A 284 11.70 -12.73 -21.33
N ALA A 285 12.41 -13.34 -20.37
CA ALA A 285 11.77 -13.94 -19.20
C ALA A 285 10.99 -12.91 -18.37
N LEU A 286 11.54 -11.70 -18.22
CA LEU A 286 10.88 -10.60 -17.53
C LEU A 286 9.59 -10.17 -18.23
N VAL A 287 9.59 -10.09 -19.56
CA VAL A 287 8.38 -9.80 -20.35
C VAL A 287 7.34 -10.90 -20.17
N GLU A 288 7.70 -12.18 -20.36
CA GLU A 288 6.76 -13.30 -20.22
C GLU A 288 6.17 -13.40 -18.80
N LEU A 289 6.94 -13.05 -17.78
CA LEU A 289 6.48 -13.01 -16.40
C LEU A 289 5.40 -11.92 -16.19
N ASN A 290 5.55 -10.74 -16.80
CA ASN A 290 4.53 -9.70 -16.75
C ASN A 290 3.29 -10.06 -17.60
N VAL A 291 3.48 -10.74 -18.75
CA VAL A 291 2.38 -11.32 -19.54
C VAL A 291 1.57 -12.31 -18.71
N ALA A 292 2.23 -13.20 -17.97
CA ALA A 292 1.57 -14.16 -17.08
C ALA A 292 0.73 -13.46 -16.00
N VAL A 293 1.29 -12.42 -15.36
CA VAL A 293 0.57 -11.63 -14.34
C VAL A 293 -0.68 -10.97 -14.92
N LEU A 294 -0.54 -10.25 -16.04
CA LEU A 294 -1.66 -9.58 -16.72
C LEU A 294 -2.78 -10.57 -17.10
N HIS A 295 -2.40 -11.69 -17.74
CA HIS A 295 -3.33 -12.73 -18.14
C HIS A 295 -4.07 -13.32 -16.93
N SER A 296 -3.34 -13.65 -15.87
CA SER A 296 -3.89 -14.31 -14.69
C SER A 296 -4.87 -13.42 -13.91
N PHE A 297 -4.50 -12.15 -13.69
CA PHE A 297 -5.37 -11.20 -13.01
C PHE A 297 -6.64 -10.92 -13.82
N LYS A 298 -6.50 -10.76 -15.14
CA LYS A 298 -7.64 -10.63 -16.06
C LYS A 298 -8.56 -11.86 -16.00
N LYS A 299 -7.99 -13.07 -16.05
CA LYS A 299 -8.74 -14.33 -15.98
C LYS A 299 -9.48 -14.48 -14.65
N ALA A 300 -8.87 -14.06 -13.55
CA ALA A 300 -9.46 -14.10 -12.22
C ALA A 300 -10.50 -12.99 -11.98
N GLY A 301 -10.68 -12.05 -12.91
CA GLY A 301 -11.58 -10.89 -12.73
C GLY A 301 -11.06 -9.89 -11.69
N VAL A 302 -9.75 -9.88 -11.43
CA VAL A 302 -9.12 -9.00 -10.45
C VAL A 302 -8.56 -7.77 -11.15
N LYS A 303 -8.90 -6.59 -10.63
CA LYS A 303 -8.46 -5.31 -11.16
C LYS A 303 -6.95 -5.14 -10.98
N LEU A 304 -6.29 -4.87 -12.09
CA LEU A 304 -4.86 -4.59 -12.22
C LEU A 304 -4.68 -3.72 -13.47
N VAL A 305 -3.65 -2.88 -13.51
CA VAL A 305 -3.33 -2.01 -14.66
C VAL A 305 -1.99 -2.41 -15.27
N ASP A 306 -1.85 -2.33 -16.59
CA ASP A 306 -0.56 -2.45 -17.26
C ASP A 306 0.21 -1.12 -17.22
N HIS A 307 1.53 -1.18 -17.31
CA HIS A 307 2.39 -0.02 -17.17
C HIS A 307 2.20 1.04 -18.27
N HIS A 308 1.80 0.66 -19.49
CA HIS A 308 1.51 1.64 -20.55
C HIS A 308 0.25 2.44 -20.22
N THR A 309 -0.84 1.74 -19.88
CA THR A 309 -2.08 2.39 -19.45
C THR A 309 -1.86 3.24 -18.19
N ALA A 310 -1.03 2.80 -17.24
CA ALA A 310 -0.71 3.56 -16.04
C ALA A 310 0.00 4.88 -16.35
N VAL A 311 0.93 4.89 -17.32
CA VAL A 311 1.61 6.10 -17.80
C VAL A 311 0.61 7.04 -18.48
N GLU A 312 -0.26 6.55 -19.37
CA GLU A 312 -1.29 7.38 -20.02
C GLU A 312 -2.26 8.00 -18.99
N GLN A 313 -2.64 7.24 -17.96
CA GLN A 313 -3.44 7.73 -16.84
C GLN A 313 -2.70 8.80 -16.04
N HIS A 314 -1.39 8.67 -15.88
CA HIS A 314 -0.56 9.66 -15.21
C HIS A 314 -0.49 10.97 -16.02
N GLU A 315 -0.28 10.90 -17.32
CA GLU A 315 -0.33 12.08 -18.19
C GLU A 315 -1.71 12.76 -18.15
N GLN A 316 -2.79 11.97 -18.09
CA GLN A 316 -4.14 12.52 -17.90
C GLN A 316 -4.26 13.26 -16.56
N PHE A 317 -3.73 12.69 -15.48
CA PHE A 317 -3.68 13.35 -14.20
C PHE A 317 -2.93 14.68 -14.28
N GLU A 318 -1.76 14.71 -14.93
CA GLU A 318 -0.99 15.95 -15.12
C GLU A 318 -1.77 17.03 -15.86
N ARG A 319 -2.49 16.67 -16.93
CA ARG A 319 -3.36 17.59 -17.66
C ARG A 319 -4.46 18.17 -16.76
N LEU A 320 -5.13 17.32 -15.97
CA LEU A 320 -6.21 17.76 -15.08
C LEU A 320 -5.71 18.66 -13.93
N GLU A 321 -4.50 18.41 -13.42
CA GLU A 321 -3.88 19.28 -12.42
C GLU A 321 -3.50 20.62 -13.03
N ALA A 322 -2.92 20.63 -14.25
CA ALA A 322 -2.59 21.86 -14.97
C ALA A 322 -3.83 22.70 -15.33
N GLU A 323 -4.91 22.07 -15.79
CA GLU A 323 -6.21 22.73 -16.03
C GLU A 323 -6.79 23.39 -14.78
N ALA A 324 -6.51 22.80 -13.62
CA ALA A 324 -6.91 23.35 -12.33
C ALA A 324 -5.87 24.30 -11.71
N GLY A 325 -4.85 24.70 -12.48
CA GLY A 325 -3.82 25.66 -12.06
C GLY A 325 -2.84 25.12 -11.01
N ARG A 326 -2.75 23.79 -10.83
CA ARG A 326 -1.87 23.15 -9.85
C ARG A 326 -0.63 22.59 -10.51
N ALA A 327 0.51 22.70 -9.82
CA ALA A 327 1.75 22.05 -10.23
C ALA A 327 1.74 20.58 -9.83
N VAL A 328 2.32 19.72 -10.68
CA VAL A 328 2.53 18.31 -10.36
C VAL A 328 3.98 18.09 -9.93
N THR A 329 4.15 17.39 -8.83
CA THR A 329 5.44 16.91 -8.33
C THR A 329 5.56 15.41 -8.53
N GLY A 330 6.77 14.90 -8.68
CA GLY A 330 7.00 13.48 -8.96
C GLY A 330 8.46 13.09 -8.76
N GLU A 331 8.70 11.91 -8.20
CA GLU A 331 10.03 11.31 -8.14
C GLU A 331 10.19 10.41 -9.37
N TRP A 332 10.93 10.87 -10.37
CA TRP A 332 11.03 10.22 -11.69
C TRP A 332 11.42 8.73 -11.61
N SER A 333 12.34 8.37 -10.71
CA SER A 333 12.78 6.98 -10.47
C SER A 333 11.68 6.04 -9.97
N TRP A 334 10.56 6.58 -9.47
CA TRP A 334 9.38 5.81 -9.05
C TRP A 334 8.24 5.85 -10.05
N LEU A 335 8.18 6.90 -10.88
CA LEU A 335 7.13 7.07 -11.89
C LEU A 335 7.44 6.32 -13.18
N VAL A 336 8.71 6.11 -13.51
CA VAL A 336 9.09 5.31 -14.66
C VAL A 336 8.98 3.82 -14.34
N PRO A 337 8.20 3.04 -15.12
CA PRO A 337 8.09 1.60 -14.91
C PRO A 337 9.46 0.89 -14.97
N PRO A 338 9.69 -0.15 -14.16
CA PRO A 338 10.97 -0.86 -14.11
C PRO A 338 11.22 -1.77 -15.33
N LEU A 339 10.24 -1.87 -16.24
CA LEU A 339 10.31 -2.58 -17.50
C LEU A 339 9.79 -1.63 -18.59
N SER A 340 10.52 -1.52 -19.71
CA SER A 340 10.12 -0.71 -20.87
C SER A 340 9.82 0.76 -20.55
N GLY A 341 10.60 1.35 -19.62
CA GLY A 341 10.45 2.72 -19.13
C GLY A 341 10.96 3.82 -20.05
#